data_AF-A0A8T0RLJ3-F1
#
_entry.id   AF-A0A8T0RLJ3-F1
#
_cell.length_a   1.000
_cell.length_b   1.000
_cell.length_c   1.000
_cell.angle_alpha   90.00
_cell.angle_beta   90.00
_cell.angle_gamma   90.00
#
_symmetry.space_group_name_H-M   'P 1'
#
loop_
_entity.id
_entity.type
_entity.pdbx_description
1 polymer ?
#
loop_
_entity_poly.entity_id
_entity_poly.type
_entity_poly.pdbx_seq_one_letter_code
_entity_poly.pdbx_strand_id
1 'polypeptide(L)'
;MSSSPDLSRVLPRVLIVSRRTVRKNKFVDFVGEYHLDLIVGYGAVPVIVPRVAGVHTLLDSFEPIHGVLLCEGEDIDPSLYESAADADAGALSPEQLEAVRRLHPSDAAVDHEKDSIELRLARRCLERNIPYLGICRGSQVLNVACGGSLYQDVEHELGPAAAAVRHINYDDYDGHRHPVRVLPGTPLHEWFAGDLADGGEDGGAQAQQLMVNSYHHQGVRRLAQRFVPMAFAPDGLVEGFYDPDAYNPGEGKFIMGLQFHPERMRKPGSDEFDYPGCARAYQEFVHAVVAYQEKQVAAAASPRSALPASPKLNKEMERRRKVIFRSFSLAKDMYLSGGRTETKPAEQRDLDAGAEFLESNTASLSVQQEKRLKQMGATVRNASGYLNSLKLNDGREAAARALMAEMTVGQLSDLASFYQTMGRICSEVLDAKLQALHLHE
;
A
#
# COMPACT_ATOMS: atom_id res chain seq x y z
N MET A 1 21.11 -18.60 -16.25
CA MET A 1 20.03 -18.30 -17.22
C MET A 1 18.96 -17.52 -16.48
N SER A 2 18.97 -16.19 -16.62
CA SER A 2 18.03 -15.30 -15.93
C SER A 2 16.69 -15.37 -16.64
N SER A 3 15.69 -15.97 -16.01
CA SER A 3 14.30 -15.91 -16.48
C SER A 3 13.87 -14.45 -16.48
N SER A 4 13.49 -13.92 -17.65
CA SER A 4 12.80 -12.64 -17.76
C SER A 4 11.58 -12.63 -16.83
N PRO A 5 11.31 -11.54 -16.08
CA PRO A 5 10.11 -11.45 -15.26
C PRO A 5 8.88 -11.61 -16.16
N ASP A 6 8.03 -12.55 -15.82
CA ASP A 6 6.77 -12.80 -16.51
C ASP A 6 5.89 -11.55 -16.35
N LEU A 7 5.84 -10.73 -17.42
CA LEU A 7 5.06 -9.50 -17.49
C LEU A 7 3.53 -9.74 -17.33
N SER A 8 3.08 -11.00 -17.21
CA SER A 8 1.69 -11.35 -16.94
C SER A 8 1.34 -11.46 -15.45
N ARG A 9 2.32 -11.45 -14.55
CA ARG A 9 2.06 -11.61 -13.10
C ARG A 9 1.59 -10.30 -12.48
N VAL A 10 0.32 -10.25 -12.05
CA VAL A 10 -0.20 -9.16 -11.23
C VAL A 10 0.53 -9.19 -9.88
N LEU A 11 1.27 -8.13 -9.56
CA LEU A 11 1.96 -8.01 -8.28
C LEU A 11 0.96 -7.80 -7.12
N PRO A 12 1.26 -8.28 -5.90
CA PRO A 12 0.37 -8.11 -4.77
C PRO A 12 0.31 -6.65 -4.33
N ARG A 13 -0.83 -6.26 -3.80
CA ARG A 13 -1.14 -4.89 -3.38
C ARG A 13 -1.01 -4.74 -1.88
N VAL A 14 -0.20 -3.77 -1.46
CA VAL A 14 -0.05 -3.38 -0.05
C VAL A 14 -0.73 -2.02 0.13
N LEU A 15 -1.77 -1.97 0.94
CA LEU A 15 -2.42 -0.70 1.28
C LEU A 15 -1.57 0.01 2.34
N ILE A 16 -1.37 1.31 2.15
CA ILE A 16 -0.63 2.17 3.06
C ILE A 16 -1.45 3.41 3.34
N VAL A 17 -1.87 3.62 4.59
CA VAL A 17 -2.66 4.79 4.95
C VAL A 17 -1.77 6.02 5.01
N SER A 18 -2.18 7.07 4.30
CA SER A 18 -1.42 8.31 4.22
C SER A 18 -1.41 9.11 5.52
N ARG A 19 -0.30 9.81 5.75
CA ARG A 19 -0.19 10.94 6.68
C ARG A 19 -0.64 12.23 5.99
N ARG A 20 -0.85 13.30 6.75
CA ARG A 20 -1.21 14.61 6.21
C ARG A 20 -0.25 15.69 6.68
N THR A 21 0.05 16.60 5.76
CA THR A 21 0.76 17.84 6.07
C THR A 21 0.03 19.02 5.45
N VAL A 22 0.31 20.23 5.94
CA VAL A 22 -0.19 21.47 5.34
C VAL A 22 0.93 22.08 4.50
N ARG A 23 0.71 22.17 3.20
CA ARG A 23 1.63 22.84 2.27
C ARG A 23 0.90 23.93 1.51
N LYS A 24 1.35 25.18 1.67
CA LYS A 24 0.74 26.37 1.04
C LYS A 24 -0.78 26.47 1.34
N ASN A 25 -1.14 26.31 2.62
CA ASN A 25 -2.52 26.32 3.12
C ASN A 25 -3.44 25.27 2.48
N LYS A 26 -2.87 24.14 2.04
CA LYS A 26 -3.61 23.00 1.50
C LYS A 26 -3.17 21.73 2.20
N PHE A 27 -4.12 20.87 2.51
CA PHE A 27 -3.82 19.53 2.97
C PHE A 27 -3.22 18.71 1.84
N VAL A 28 -2.13 18.02 2.15
CA VAL A 28 -1.44 17.09 1.27
C VAL A 28 -1.29 15.79 2.02
N ASP A 29 -1.89 14.74 1.45
CA ASP A 29 -1.73 13.38 1.94
C ASP A 29 -0.43 12.79 1.34
N PHE A 30 0.40 12.14 2.17
CA PHE A 30 1.70 11.61 1.78
C PHE A 30 2.08 10.34 2.56
N VAL A 31 3.07 9.60 2.07
CA VAL A 31 3.72 8.46 2.74
C VAL A 31 5.23 8.66 2.62
N GLY A 32 5.99 8.27 3.64
CA GLY A 32 7.46 8.34 3.62
C GLY A 32 8.04 7.46 2.51
N GLU A 33 9.04 7.98 1.79
CA GLU A 33 9.63 7.33 0.62
C GLU A 33 10.25 5.97 0.95
N TYR A 34 10.92 5.83 2.11
CA TYR A 34 11.52 4.56 2.53
C TYR A 34 10.50 3.41 2.62
N HIS A 35 9.28 3.66 3.09
CA HIS A 35 8.23 2.65 3.11
C HIS A 35 7.89 2.21 1.68
N LEU A 36 7.69 3.16 0.78
CA LEU A 36 7.33 2.90 -0.61
C LEU A 36 8.44 2.13 -1.34
N ASP A 37 9.69 2.56 -1.17
CA ASP A 37 10.86 1.95 -1.79
C ASP A 37 11.08 0.52 -1.33
N LEU A 38 10.88 0.23 -0.04
CA LEU A 38 11.03 -1.13 0.48
C LEU A 38 9.92 -2.06 -0.05
N ILE A 39 8.68 -1.59 -0.09
CA ILE A 39 7.56 -2.37 -0.63
C ILE A 39 7.76 -2.67 -2.12
N VAL A 40 8.16 -1.67 -2.91
CA VAL A 40 8.48 -1.85 -4.34
C VAL A 40 9.69 -2.75 -4.53
N GLY A 41 10.77 -2.50 -3.78
CA GLY A 41 12.04 -3.21 -3.88
C GLY A 41 11.93 -4.70 -3.56
N TYR A 42 10.99 -5.10 -2.70
CA TYR A 42 10.73 -6.50 -2.38
C TYR A 42 9.61 -7.15 -3.19
N GLY A 43 9.03 -6.43 -4.16
CA GLY A 43 8.15 -7.02 -5.18
C GLY A 43 6.65 -6.90 -4.90
N ALA A 44 6.21 -5.86 -4.20
CA ALA A 44 4.80 -5.52 -4.00
C ALA A 44 4.46 -4.12 -4.53
N VAL A 45 3.18 -3.85 -4.75
CA VAL A 45 2.67 -2.56 -5.23
C VAL A 45 2.08 -1.78 -4.05
N PRO A 46 2.67 -0.64 -3.65
CA PRO A 46 2.07 0.21 -2.63
C PRO A 46 0.85 0.94 -3.20
N VAL A 47 -0.26 0.91 -2.46
CA VAL A 47 -1.50 1.62 -2.76
C VAL A 47 -1.77 2.58 -1.61
N ILE A 48 -1.58 3.88 -1.87
CA ILE A 48 -1.81 4.90 -0.85
C ILE A 48 -3.31 5.09 -0.64
N VAL A 49 -3.75 4.92 0.61
CA VAL A 49 -5.12 5.15 1.05
C VAL A 49 -5.20 6.57 1.63
N PRO A 50 -5.91 7.51 0.97
CA PRO A 50 -6.02 8.88 1.44
C PRO A 50 -6.86 8.96 2.72
N ARG A 51 -6.49 9.85 3.64
CA ARG A 51 -7.20 10.07 4.90
C ARG A 51 -8.29 11.14 4.75
N VAL A 52 -9.22 10.92 3.83
CA VAL A 52 -10.34 11.84 3.58
C VAL A 52 -11.64 11.26 4.08
N ALA A 53 -12.54 12.15 4.50
CA ALA A 53 -13.82 11.77 5.09
C ALA A 53 -14.58 10.76 4.21
N GLY A 54 -15.02 9.67 4.83
CA GLY A 54 -15.79 8.62 4.17
C GLY A 54 -14.96 7.49 3.53
N VAL A 55 -13.64 7.60 3.43
CA VAL A 55 -12.79 6.50 2.90
C VAL A 55 -12.94 5.22 3.71
N HIS A 56 -13.15 5.34 5.02
CA HIS A 56 -13.42 4.19 5.89
C HIS A 56 -14.65 3.38 5.44
N THR A 57 -15.62 3.98 4.72
CA THR A 57 -16.78 3.28 4.16
C THR A 57 -16.51 2.65 2.80
N LEU A 58 -15.46 3.10 2.10
CA LEU A 58 -15.11 2.69 0.75
C LEU A 58 -13.98 1.66 0.70
N LEU A 59 -13.55 1.11 1.83
CA LEU A 59 -12.42 0.16 1.90
C LEU A 59 -12.62 -1.08 1.01
N ASP A 60 -13.86 -1.50 0.75
CA ASP A 60 -14.15 -2.61 -0.17
C ASP A 60 -13.76 -2.30 -1.62
N SER A 61 -13.71 -1.01 -2.00
CA SER A 61 -13.28 -0.58 -3.34
C SER A 61 -11.76 -0.73 -3.55
N PHE A 62 -10.99 -1.01 -2.50
CA PHE A 62 -9.55 -1.25 -2.60
C PHE A 62 -9.19 -2.72 -2.86
N GLU A 63 -10.18 -3.62 -2.85
CA GLU A 63 -9.96 -5.05 -3.07
C GLU A 63 -9.40 -5.36 -4.48
N PRO A 64 -8.61 -6.44 -4.64
CA PRO A 64 -8.07 -7.31 -3.58
C PRO A 64 -6.97 -6.63 -2.73
N ILE A 65 -7.06 -6.80 -1.41
CA ILE A 65 -6.06 -6.38 -0.41
C ILE A 65 -5.17 -7.59 -0.08
N HIS A 66 -3.87 -7.50 -0.37
CA HIS A 66 -2.91 -8.58 -0.12
C HIS A 66 -2.01 -8.33 1.08
N GLY A 67 -1.89 -7.06 1.48
CA GLY A 67 -1.18 -6.64 2.68
C GLY A 67 -1.62 -5.26 3.12
N VAL A 68 -1.40 -4.96 4.39
CA VAL A 68 -1.60 -3.63 4.96
C VAL A 68 -0.33 -3.24 5.73
N LEU A 69 0.20 -2.06 5.42
CA LEU A 69 1.27 -1.43 6.17
C LEU A 69 0.71 -0.15 6.77
N LEU A 70 0.64 -0.09 8.10
CA LEU A 70 0.29 1.14 8.82
C LEU A 70 1.56 1.76 9.40
N CYS A 71 1.82 2.99 9.00
CA CYS A 71 3.04 3.73 9.33
C CYS A 71 2.81 4.64 10.55
N GLU A 72 3.75 5.55 10.76
CA GLU A 72 3.70 6.51 11.85
C GLU A 72 2.64 7.61 11.68
N GLY A 73 2.37 8.34 12.76
CA GLY A 73 1.36 9.38 12.75
C GLY A 73 1.06 10.02 14.07
N GLU A 74 -0.06 10.74 14.07
CA GLU A 74 -0.62 11.47 15.19
C GLU A 74 -1.36 10.56 16.17
N ASP A 75 -1.56 11.00 17.41
CA ASP A 75 -2.12 10.18 18.49
C ASP A 75 -3.47 9.54 18.17
N ILE A 76 -3.68 8.33 18.70
CA ILE A 76 -4.97 7.65 18.65
C ILE A 76 -5.89 8.25 19.71
N ASP A 77 -7.15 8.52 19.35
CA ASP A 77 -8.16 9.01 20.29
C ASP A 77 -8.26 8.11 21.54
N PRO A 78 -8.01 8.63 22.76
CA PRO A 78 -8.08 7.84 24.00
C PRO A 78 -9.42 7.13 24.22
N SER A 79 -10.53 7.69 23.73
CA SER A 79 -11.85 7.07 23.84
C SER A 79 -11.97 5.71 23.12
N LEU A 80 -11.00 5.38 22.26
CA LEU A 80 -10.95 4.12 21.52
C LEU A 80 -10.30 2.97 22.32
N TYR A 81 -9.59 3.27 23.41
CA TYR A 81 -8.85 2.27 24.20
C TYR A 81 -8.92 2.45 25.72
N GLU A 82 -9.43 3.58 26.21
CA GLU A 82 -9.68 3.77 27.63
C GLU A 82 -10.91 2.96 28.05
N SER A 83 -10.68 1.98 28.93
CA SER A 83 -11.76 1.29 29.64
C SER A 83 -11.99 1.96 31.01
N ALA A 84 -13.18 1.74 31.60
CA ALA A 84 -13.43 2.17 32.97
C ALA A 84 -12.43 1.57 33.99
N ALA A 85 -11.77 0.46 33.66
CA ALA A 85 -10.74 -0.16 34.49
C ALA A 85 -9.36 0.53 34.36
N ASP A 86 -9.13 1.29 33.29
CA ASP A 86 -7.87 2.03 33.04
C ASP A 86 -7.93 3.48 33.55
N ALA A 87 -9.13 4.02 33.70
CA ALA A 87 -9.36 5.41 34.14
C ALA A 87 -8.83 5.70 35.56
N ASP A 88 -8.73 4.68 36.43
CA ASP A 88 -8.29 4.84 37.82
C ASP A 88 -6.77 4.67 38.01
N ALA A 89 -6.03 4.19 37.01
CA ALA A 89 -4.60 3.93 37.12
C ALA A 89 -3.79 4.99 36.35
N GLY A 90 -3.31 6.02 37.04
CA GLY A 90 -2.30 6.92 36.47
C GLY A 90 -2.74 7.78 35.28
N ALA A 91 -4.05 8.04 35.13
CA ALA A 91 -4.55 8.96 34.12
C ALA A 91 -3.94 10.36 34.33
N LEU A 92 -3.48 10.97 33.23
CA LEU A 92 -2.89 12.31 33.26
C LEU A 92 -3.93 13.35 33.66
N SER A 93 -3.54 14.30 34.51
CA SER A 93 -4.38 15.45 34.84
C SER A 93 -4.60 16.33 33.58
N PRO A 94 -5.67 17.13 33.53
CA PRO A 94 -5.90 18.07 32.43
C PRO A 94 -4.68 18.98 32.15
N GLU A 95 -3.98 19.40 33.20
CA GLU A 95 -2.77 20.22 33.10
C GLU A 95 -1.60 19.44 32.49
N GLN A 96 -1.45 18.15 32.82
CA GLN A 96 -0.44 17.28 32.23
C GLN A 96 -0.75 17.02 30.76
N LEU A 97 -2.02 16.77 30.39
CA LEU A 97 -2.45 16.63 29.00
C LEU A 97 -2.18 17.90 28.19
N GLU A 98 -2.40 19.08 28.77
CA GLU A 98 -2.06 20.34 28.12
C GLU A 98 -0.54 20.55 28.01
N ALA A 99 0.25 20.06 28.97
CA ALA A 99 1.70 20.05 28.87
C ALA A 99 2.19 19.14 27.73
N VAL A 100 1.67 17.91 27.64
CA VAL A 100 1.96 16.95 26.55
C VAL A 100 1.63 17.56 25.19
N ARG A 101 0.44 18.15 25.03
CA ARG A 101 0.03 18.83 23.77
C ARG A 101 0.94 20.00 23.39
N ARG A 102 1.49 20.71 24.37
CA ARG A 102 2.45 21.80 24.11
C ARG A 102 3.84 21.28 23.77
N LEU A 103 4.23 20.15 24.35
CA LEU A 103 5.53 19.50 24.10
C LEU A 103 5.55 18.79 22.74
N HIS A 104 4.43 18.18 22.35
CA HIS A 104 4.27 17.37 21.12
C HIS A 104 3.21 17.96 20.16
N PRO A 105 3.32 19.23 19.72
CA PRO A 105 2.24 19.92 19.02
C PRO A 105 1.88 19.35 17.64
N SER A 106 2.79 18.61 17.02
CA SER A 106 2.56 17.96 15.72
C SER A 106 2.06 16.52 15.84
N ASP A 107 2.27 15.89 17.00
CA ASP A 107 2.02 14.46 17.22
C ASP A 107 0.76 14.25 18.09
N ALA A 108 0.54 15.09 19.11
CA ALA A 108 -0.59 15.00 20.05
C ALA A 108 -1.97 15.40 19.47
N ALA A 109 -2.06 15.60 18.15
CA ALA A 109 -3.32 15.89 17.48
C ALA A 109 -4.09 14.59 17.21
N VAL A 110 -5.38 14.55 17.49
CA VAL A 110 -6.20 13.38 17.15
C VAL A 110 -6.80 13.55 15.77
N ASP A 111 -6.65 12.52 14.92
CA ASP A 111 -7.33 12.45 13.62
C ASP A 111 -8.30 11.27 13.57
N HIS A 112 -9.57 11.58 13.88
CA HIS A 112 -10.63 10.59 13.91
C HIS A 112 -10.87 9.90 12.55
N GLU A 113 -10.63 10.58 11.43
CA GLU A 113 -10.78 9.94 10.11
C GLU A 113 -9.69 8.90 9.90
N LYS A 114 -8.45 9.21 10.26
CA LYS A 114 -7.35 8.23 10.23
C LYS A 114 -7.63 7.05 11.15
N ASP A 115 -8.03 7.31 12.40
CA ASP A 115 -8.37 6.27 13.37
C ASP A 115 -9.44 5.33 12.81
N SER A 116 -10.49 5.89 12.20
CA SER A 116 -11.58 5.10 11.61
C SER A 116 -11.13 4.21 10.45
N ILE A 117 -10.26 4.72 9.56
CA ILE A 117 -9.73 3.97 8.41
C ILE A 117 -8.82 2.85 8.90
N GLU A 118 -7.89 3.19 9.78
CA GLU A 118 -6.82 2.31 10.21
C GLU A 118 -7.31 1.20 11.14
N LEU A 119 -8.19 1.51 12.10
CA LEU A 119 -8.81 0.48 12.94
C LEU A 119 -9.67 -0.48 12.10
N ARG A 120 -10.37 0.02 11.08
CA ARG A 120 -11.15 -0.84 10.20
C ARG A 120 -10.27 -1.74 9.33
N LEU A 121 -9.15 -1.23 8.82
CA LEU A 121 -8.16 -2.04 8.11
C LEU A 121 -7.50 -3.07 9.02
N ALA A 122 -7.09 -2.68 10.25
CA ALA A 122 -6.51 -3.60 11.22
C ALA A 122 -7.48 -4.74 11.57
N ARG A 123 -8.76 -4.44 11.86
CA ARG A 123 -9.80 -5.45 12.10
C ARG A 123 -9.98 -6.39 10.91
N ARG A 124 -10.03 -5.87 9.68
CA ARG A 124 -10.09 -6.71 8.48
C ARG A 124 -8.87 -7.65 8.35
N CYS A 125 -7.68 -7.16 8.70
CA CYS A 125 -6.47 -7.99 8.67
C CYS A 125 -6.54 -9.11 9.70
N LEU A 126 -6.99 -8.79 10.92
CA LEU A 126 -7.18 -9.75 12.01
C LEU A 126 -8.25 -10.81 11.68
N GLU A 127 -9.33 -10.42 11.00
CA GLU A 127 -10.44 -11.31 10.61
C GLU A 127 -10.06 -12.26 9.45
N ARG A 128 -9.31 -11.75 8.48
CA ARG A 128 -9.00 -12.48 7.23
C ARG A 128 -7.57 -13.03 7.17
N ASN A 129 -6.78 -12.82 8.22
CA ASN A 129 -5.33 -13.09 8.25
C ASN A 129 -4.60 -12.45 7.07
N ILE A 130 -5.00 -11.23 6.68
CA ILE A 130 -4.24 -10.44 5.69
C ILE A 130 -2.92 -10.03 6.37
N PRO A 131 -1.77 -10.24 5.72
CA PRO A 131 -0.49 -9.74 6.20
C PRO A 131 -0.55 -8.26 6.61
N TYR A 132 -0.13 -7.99 7.85
CA TYR A 132 -0.16 -6.70 8.50
C TYR A 132 1.20 -6.39 9.13
N LEU A 133 1.77 -5.24 8.78
CA LEU A 133 2.92 -4.66 9.46
C LEU A 133 2.53 -3.28 10.00
N GLY A 134 2.58 -3.11 11.32
CA GLY A 134 2.37 -1.82 11.99
C GLY A 134 3.68 -1.26 12.50
N ILE A 135 4.01 -0.01 12.13
CA ILE A 135 5.24 0.69 12.55
C ILE A 135 4.86 1.94 13.34
N CYS A 136 5.50 2.10 14.50
CA CYS A 136 5.21 3.17 15.47
C CYS A 136 3.70 3.20 15.77
N ARG A 137 3.00 4.25 15.36
CA ARG A 137 1.54 4.35 15.49
C ARG A 137 0.79 3.15 14.90
N GLY A 138 1.24 2.57 13.80
CA GLY A 138 0.63 1.36 13.25
C GLY A 138 0.60 0.20 14.26
N SER A 139 1.68 0.00 15.00
CA SER A 139 1.71 -1.02 16.07
C SER A 139 0.67 -0.72 17.15
N GLN A 140 0.50 0.54 17.52
CA GLN A 140 -0.47 0.99 18.52
C GLN A 140 -1.91 0.74 18.04
N VAL A 141 -2.22 1.03 16.77
CA VAL A 141 -3.52 0.72 16.16
C VAL A 141 -3.82 -0.78 16.23
N LEU A 142 -2.84 -1.64 15.92
CA LEU A 142 -3.02 -3.09 16.00
C LEU A 142 -3.35 -3.54 17.42
N ASN A 143 -2.64 -3.00 18.42
CA ASN A 143 -2.89 -3.30 19.83
C ASN A 143 -4.31 -2.88 20.26
N VAL A 144 -4.71 -1.65 19.94
CA VAL A 144 -6.05 -1.10 20.25
C VAL A 144 -7.15 -1.90 19.54
N ALA A 145 -6.93 -2.30 18.28
CA ALA A 145 -7.89 -3.11 17.53
C ALA A 145 -8.19 -4.48 18.19
N CYS A 146 -7.28 -4.99 19.02
CA CYS A 146 -7.45 -6.22 19.79
C CYS A 146 -7.79 -5.99 21.28
N GLY A 147 -8.15 -4.77 21.69
CA GLY A 147 -8.55 -4.44 23.06
C GLY A 147 -7.40 -4.17 24.03
N GLY A 148 -6.19 -3.94 23.52
CA GLY A 148 -5.09 -3.38 24.30
C GLY A 148 -5.30 -1.88 24.58
N SER A 149 -4.43 -1.31 25.41
CA SER A 149 -4.43 0.13 25.75
C SER A 149 -3.05 0.76 25.55
N LEU A 150 -3.01 2.10 25.52
CA LEU A 150 -1.80 2.89 25.33
C LEU A 150 -1.53 3.78 26.55
N TYR A 151 -0.25 4.12 26.74
CA TYR A 151 0.14 5.31 27.50
C TYR A 151 -0.15 6.51 26.60
N GLN A 152 -0.85 7.51 27.13
CA GLN A 152 -1.05 8.79 26.47
C GLN A 152 0.26 9.58 26.41
N ASP A 153 1.10 9.44 27.43
CA ASP A 153 2.48 9.90 27.42
C ASP A 153 3.37 8.98 28.27
N VAL A 154 4.33 8.33 27.63
CA VAL A 154 5.25 7.37 28.23
C VAL A 154 6.11 8.03 29.30
N GLU A 155 6.67 9.23 29.05
CA GLU A 155 7.58 9.88 29.98
C GLU A 155 6.90 10.25 31.31
N HIS A 156 5.64 10.72 31.23
CA HIS A 156 4.85 11.10 32.40
C HIS A 156 4.27 9.89 33.14
N GLU A 157 3.84 8.84 32.43
CA GLU A 157 3.13 7.70 33.04
C GLU A 157 4.04 6.57 33.51
N LEU A 158 5.17 6.31 32.83
CA LEU A 158 6.09 5.24 33.24
C LEU A 158 7.05 5.67 34.36
N GLY A 159 7.44 6.96 34.41
CA GLY A 159 8.13 7.57 35.54
C GLY A 159 9.44 6.87 36.00
N PRO A 160 10.14 7.38 37.03
CA PRO A 160 11.53 6.99 37.34
C PRO A 160 11.72 5.58 37.94
N ALA A 161 10.68 4.73 37.96
CA ALA A 161 10.71 3.44 38.63
C ALA A 161 11.46 2.34 37.84
N ALA A 162 11.73 2.53 36.54
CA ALA A 162 12.24 1.48 35.66
C ALA A 162 13.48 1.86 34.83
N ALA A 163 14.22 2.91 35.23
CA ALA A 163 15.22 3.63 34.42
C ALA A 163 14.58 4.53 33.36
N ALA A 164 14.83 5.84 33.46
CA ALA A 164 14.23 6.81 32.55
C ALA A 164 14.81 6.64 31.14
N VAL A 165 13.97 6.17 30.21
CA VAL A 165 14.27 6.12 28.78
C VAL A 165 13.61 7.31 28.12
N ARG A 166 14.37 8.06 27.33
CA ARG A 166 13.82 9.11 26.46
C ARG A 166 13.35 8.44 25.17
N HIS A 167 12.06 8.47 24.87
CA HIS A 167 11.49 7.85 23.65
C HIS A 167 11.30 8.84 22.49
N ILE A 168 11.55 10.12 22.75
CA ILE A 168 11.55 11.16 21.72
C ILE A 168 12.57 12.24 22.08
N ASN A 169 13.41 12.62 21.12
CA ASN A 169 14.41 13.66 21.32
C ASN A 169 14.35 14.66 20.16
N TYR A 170 13.66 15.78 20.35
CA TYR A 170 13.53 16.80 19.30
C TYR A 170 14.85 17.48 18.92
N ASP A 171 15.86 17.45 19.80
CA ASP A 171 17.20 18.00 19.52
C ASP A 171 18.06 17.06 18.66
N ASP A 172 17.76 15.75 18.67
CA ASP A 172 18.47 14.72 17.91
C ASP A 172 17.47 13.73 17.29
N TYR A 173 16.59 14.27 16.44
CA TYR A 173 15.41 13.57 15.96
C TYR A 173 15.75 12.28 15.18
N ASP A 174 16.68 12.35 14.23
CA ASP A 174 17.05 11.22 13.37
C ASP A 174 18.14 10.33 13.98
N GLY A 175 18.97 10.89 14.87
CA GLY A 175 20.12 10.21 15.47
C GLY A 175 19.83 9.53 16.81
N HIS A 176 18.76 9.90 17.50
CA HIS A 176 18.44 9.37 18.82
C HIS A 176 18.21 7.85 18.78
N ARG A 177 18.81 7.14 19.75
CA ARG A 177 18.71 5.69 19.92
C ARG A 177 18.62 5.33 21.40
N HIS A 178 17.91 4.25 21.72
CA HIS A 178 17.97 3.60 23.04
C HIS A 178 18.10 2.09 22.89
N PRO A 179 18.62 1.38 23.91
CA PRO A 179 18.67 -0.07 23.87
C PRO A 179 17.26 -0.65 24.01
N VAL A 180 17.06 -1.84 23.45
CA VAL A 180 15.92 -2.72 23.72
C VAL A 180 16.42 -4.13 23.96
N ARG A 181 15.83 -4.81 24.95
CA ARG A 181 16.06 -6.23 25.21
C ARG A 181 15.17 -7.04 24.28
N VAL A 182 15.79 -7.80 23.37
CA VAL A 182 15.11 -8.67 22.40
C VAL A 182 14.92 -10.05 23.01
N LEU A 183 13.70 -10.60 22.91
CA LEU A 183 13.37 -11.90 23.48
C LEU A 183 13.78 -13.04 22.54
N PRO A 184 14.49 -14.08 23.04
CA PRO A 184 14.88 -15.22 22.22
C PRO A 184 13.66 -16.01 21.70
N GLY A 185 13.84 -16.67 20.55
CA GLY A 185 12.78 -17.48 19.93
C GLY A 185 11.64 -16.65 19.31
N THR A 186 11.85 -15.35 19.12
CA THR A 186 10.90 -14.47 18.42
C THR A 186 11.40 -14.10 17.02
N PRO A 187 10.50 -13.70 16.10
CA PRO A 187 10.91 -13.23 14.77
C PRO A 187 11.99 -12.15 14.82
N LEU A 188 11.84 -11.19 15.72
CA LEU A 188 12.79 -10.09 15.87
C LEU A 188 14.18 -10.59 16.29
N HIS A 189 14.26 -11.56 17.20
CA HIS A 189 15.53 -12.16 17.57
C HIS A 189 16.22 -12.82 16.37
N GLU A 190 15.48 -13.54 15.52
CA GLU A 190 16.05 -14.17 14.33
C GLU A 190 16.57 -13.14 13.31
N TRP A 191 15.84 -12.04 13.11
CA TRP A 191 16.23 -11.00 12.14
C TRP A 191 17.50 -10.27 12.52
N PHE A 192 17.75 -10.10 13.81
CA PHE A 192 18.89 -9.35 14.35
C PHE A 192 19.95 -10.23 14.99
N ALA A 193 19.88 -11.56 14.87
CA ALA A 193 20.74 -12.50 15.60
C ALA A 193 22.25 -12.22 15.49
N GLY A 194 22.71 -11.64 14.37
CA GLY A 194 24.12 -11.26 14.15
C GLY A 194 24.54 -9.91 14.75
N ASP A 195 23.57 -9.11 15.19
CA ASP A 195 23.75 -7.72 15.66
C ASP A 195 23.41 -7.56 17.15
N LEU A 196 22.91 -8.62 17.80
CA LEU A 196 22.57 -8.63 19.22
C LEU A 196 23.83 -8.62 20.09
N ALA A 197 23.92 -7.66 21.00
CA ALA A 197 24.99 -7.57 21.99
C ALA A 197 24.57 -8.21 23.33
N ASP A 198 25.54 -8.74 24.08
CA ASP A 198 25.31 -9.21 25.44
C ASP A 198 25.00 -8.02 26.38
N GLY A 199 23.77 -7.97 26.89
CA GLY A 199 23.22 -6.90 27.72
C GLY A 199 23.40 -7.07 29.23
N GLY A 200 24.29 -7.97 29.66
CA GLY A 200 24.55 -8.26 31.08
C GLY A 200 23.60 -9.28 31.74
N GLU A 201 23.85 -9.58 33.02
CA GLU A 201 23.14 -10.58 33.83
C GLU A 201 22.04 -9.94 34.71
N ASP A 202 21.00 -9.36 34.12
CA ASP A 202 19.79 -9.02 34.90
C ASP A 202 18.80 -10.20 34.88
N GLY A 203 18.98 -11.13 35.83
CA GLY A 203 17.88 -11.95 36.33
C GLY A 203 17.56 -13.29 35.62
N GLY A 204 18.52 -13.90 34.91
CA GLY A 204 18.48 -15.36 34.62
C GLY A 204 18.31 -15.79 33.17
N ALA A 205 18.31 -14.87 32.21
CA ALA A 205 18.50 -15.18 30.79
C ALA A 205 19.51 -14.19 30.20
N GLN A 206 20.41 -14.65 29.32
CA GLN A 206 21.37 -13.80 28.61
C GLN A 206 20.57 -12.74 27.83
N ALA A 207 20.50 -11.51 28.36
CA ALA A 207 19.67 -10.46 27.81
C ALA A 207 20.35 -9.91 26.56
N GLN A 208 19.84 -10.27 25.38
CA GLN A 208 20.37 -9.75 24.13
C GLN A 208 19.78 -8.36 23.84
N GLN A 209 20.66 -7.39 23.59
CA GLN A 209 20.29 -5.99 23.37
C GLN A 209 20.52 -5.57 21.93
N LEU A 210 19.64 -4.69 21.45
CA LEU A 210 19.71 -4.00 20.16
C LEU A 210 19.53 -2.50 20.39
N MET A 211 20.30 -1.65 19.71
CA MET A 211 20.06 -0.21 19.71
C MET A 211 19.03 0.12 18.62
N VAL A 212 17.92 0.75 18.97
CA VAL A 212 16.86 1.13 18.02
C VAL A 212 16.63 2.63 18.05
N ASN A 213 16.10 3.18 16.95
CA ASN A 213 15.64 4.56 16.93
C ASN A 213 14.31 4.72 17.66
N SER A 214 14.04 5.95 18.10
CA SER A 214 12.87 6.23 18.91
C SER A 214 12.31 7.60 18.60
N TYR A 215 11.06 7.59 18.15
CA TYR A 215 10.28 8.78 17.86
C TYR A 215 8.82 8.56 18.24
N HIS A 216 8.55 8.47 19.54
CA HIS A 216 7.19 8.33 20.03
C HIS A 216 7.10 8.82 21.48
N HIS A 217 5.98 9.47 21.78
CA HIS A 217 5.61 9.83 23.15
C HIS A 217 4.48 8.92 23.68
N GLN A 218 3.64 8.37 22.80
CA GLN A 218 2.72 7.27 23.12
C GLN A 218 3.41 5.90 22.99
N GLY A 219 2.87 4.90 23.67
CA GLY A 219 3.36 3.52 23.59
C GLY A 219 2.37 2.51 24.17
N VAL A 220 2.62 1.22 23.97
CA VAL A 220 1.73 0.15 24.46
C VAL A 220 1.78 0.07 25.99
N ARG A 221 0.61 0.25 26.63
CA ARG A 221 0.44 0.11 28.08
C ARG A 221 -0.01 -1.28 28.48
N ARG A 222 -1.12 -1.73 27.90
CA ARG A 222 -1.57 -3.12 28.00
C ARG A 222 -1.52 -3.74 26.62
N LEU A 223 -0.63 -4.70 26.45
CA LEU A 223 -0.58 -5.52 25.25
C LEU A 223 -1.84 -6.41 25.22
N ALA A 224 -2.53 -6.45 24.07
CA ALA A 224 -3.69 -7.31 23.89
C ALA A 224 -3.32 -8.79 24.03
N GLN A 225 -4.22 -9.60 24.62
CA GLN A 225 -3.95 -11.01 24.95
C GLN A 225 -3.58 -11.89 23.74
N ARG A 226 -3.95 -11.45 22.53
CA ARG A 226 -3.64 -12.12 21.26
C ARG A 226 -2.15 -12.09 20.92
N PHE A 227 -1.39 -11.12 21.46
CA PHE A 227 -0.02 -10.87 21.03
C PHE A 227 1.01 -11.32 22.05
N VAL A 228 2.18 -11.72 21.54
CA VAL A 228 3.36 -12.04 22.33
C VAL A 228 4.41 -10.93 22.10
N PRO A 229 5.01 -10.36 23.16
CA PRO A 229 6.06 -9.35 23.01
C PRO A 229 7.33 -9.96 22.41
N MET A 230 8.11 -9.13 21.72
CA MET A 230 9.39 -9.48 21.11
C MET A 230 10.55 -8.65 21.63
N ALA A 231 10.28 -7.42 22.09
CA ALA A 231 11.29 -6.55 22.65
C ALA A 231 10.70 -5.64 23.73
N PHE A 232 11.55 -5.27 24.69
CA PHE A 232 11.25 -4.31 25.73
C PHE A 232 12.34 -3.24 25.85
N ALA A 233 11.95 -1.98 26.00
CA ALA A 233 12.86 -0.95 26.46
C ALA A 233 13.24 -1.16 27.94
N PRO A 234 14.33 -0.54 28.45
CA PRO A 234 14.73 -0.66 29.85
C PRO A 234 13.64 -0.32 30.86
N ASP A 235 12.78 0.64 30.53
CA ASP A 235 11.64 1.07 31.35
C ASP A 235 10.46 0.10 31.34
N GLY A 236 10.56 -1.00 30.60
CA GLY A 236 9.54 -2.02 30.47
C GLY A 236 8.54 -1.79 29.35
N LEU A 237 8.67 -0.72 28.56
CA LEU A 237 7.80 -0.46 27.42
C LEU A 237 7.97 -1.55 26.34
N VAL A 238 6.85 -2.04 25.78
CA VAL A 238 6.87 -2.99 24.67
C VAL A 238 7.29 -2.29 23.38
N GLU A 239 8.36 -2.77 22.77
CA GLU A 239 8.98 -2.18 21.56
C GLU A 239 8.69 -2.97 20.28
N GLY A 240 8.18 -4.18 20.43
CA GLY A 240 7.69 -5.00 19.33
C GLY A 240 6.88 -6.18 19.83
N PHE A 241 5.90 -6.62 19.05
CA PHE A 241 5.05 -7.76 19.36
C PHE A 241 4.50 -8.39 18.08
N TYR A 242 4.08 -9.65 18.16
CA TYR A 242 3.52 -10.38 17.03
C TYR A 242 2.40 -11.32 17.46
N ASP A 243 1.59 -11.77 16.50
CA ASP A 243 0.61 -12.83 16.70
C ASP A 243 1.27 -14.19 16.42
N PRO A 244 1.46 -15.05 17.43
CA PRO A 244 2.10 -16.36 17.24
C PRO A 244 1.26 -17.32 16.39
N ASP A 245 -0.07 -17.19 16.37
CA ASP A 245 -0.95 -18.03 15.57
C ASP A 245 -1.07 -17.55 14.12
N ALA A 246 -0.70 -16.29 13.87
CA ALA A 246 -0.69 -15.65 12.55
C ALA A 246 0.72 -15.23 12.09
N TYR A 247 1.76 -15.98 12.48
CA TYR A 247 3.12 -15.78 11.98
C TYR A 247 3.67 -17.02 11.27
N ASN A 248 3.65 -16.98 9.94
CA ASN A 248 4.35 -17.88 9.04
C ASN A 248 4.39 -17.21 7.65
N PRO A 249 5.47 -16.47 7.32
CA PRO A 249 5.56 -15.72 6.07
C PRO A 249 5.36 -16.59 4.82
N GLY A 250 5.93 -17.80 4.79
CA GLY A 250 5.74 -18.74 3.67
C GLY A 250 4.30 -19.21 3.48
N GLU A 251 3.46 -19.08 4.50
CA GLU A 251 2.03 -19.36 4.45
C GLU A 251 1.16 -18.10 4.29
N GLY A 252 1.76 -16.94 4.05
CA GLY A 252 1.02 -15.69 3.95
C GLY A 252 0.38 -15.23 5.25
N LYS A 253 0.97 -15.60 6.39
CA LYS A 253 0.56 -15.17 7.72
C LYS A 253 1.63 -14.26 8.29
N PHE A 254 1.29 -13.02 8.57
CA PHE A 254 2.20 -12.06 9.19
C PHE A 254 1.38 -10.97 9.87
N ILE A 255 1.25 -11.00 11.20
CA ILE A 255 0.60 -9.91 11.95
C ILE A 255 1.56 -9.46 13.05
N MET A 256 2.06 -8.24 12.91
CA MET A 256 3.14 -7.72 13.76
C MET A 256 3.06 -6.21 13.95
N GLY A 257 3.48 -5.76 15.13
CA GLY A 257 3.72 -4.36 15.45
C GLY A 257 5.16 -4.13 15.92
N LEU A 258 5.81 -3.08 15.42
CA LEU A 258 7.10 -2.57 15.87
C LEU A 258 6.93 -1.11 16.27
N GLN A 259 7.45 -0.72 17.44
CA GLN A 259 7.33 0.65 17.94
C GLN A 259 8.43 1.56 17.37
N PHE A 260 9.65 1.03 17.24
CA PHE A 260 10.75 1.69 16.52
C PHE A 260 10.56 1.64 14.98
N HIS A 261 11.45 2.33 14.26
CA HIS A 261 11.38 2.58 12.82
C HIS A 261 12.52 1.90 12.05
N PRO A 262 12.41 0.60 11.72
CA PRO A 262 13.46 -0.12 10.99
C PRO A 262 13.76 0.51 9.62
N GLU A 263 12.82 1.20 8.98
CA GLU A 263 13.03 1.86 7.69
C GLU A 263 13.95 3.08 7.73
N ARG A 264 14.15 3.63 8.94
CA ARG A 264 14.96 4.82 9.19
C ARG A 264 16.29 4.53 9.89
N MET A 265 16.54 3.29 10.31
CA MET A 265 17.80 2.88 10.92
C MET A 265 18.86 2.71 9.84
N ARG A 266 19.41 3.83 9.37
CA ARG A 266 20.38 3.91 8.26
C ARG A 266 21.63 4.64 8.69
N LYS A 267 22.75 4.23 8.09
CA LYS A 267 24.04 4.87 8.31
C LYS A 267 24.00 6.32 7.84
N PRO A 268 24.60 7.27 8.57
CA PRO A 268 24.60 8.68 8.19
C PRO A 268 25.09 8.92 6.75
N GLY A 269 24.27 9.59 5.94
CA GLY A 269 24.59 9.95 4.55
C GLY A 269 24.57 8.78 3.56
N SER A 270 23.95 7.65 3.91
CA SER A 270 23.84 6.46 3.07
C SER A 270 22.43 5.86 3.13
N ASP A 271 22.04 5.14 2.08
CA ASP A 271 20.84 4.31 2.08
C ASP A 271 21.08 2.93 2.73
N GLU A 272 22.30 2.65 3.19
CA GLU A 272 22.63 1.41 3.88
C GLU A 272 22.02 1.37 5.29
N PHE A 273 21.37 0.26 5.65
CA PHE A 273 20.83 0.07 7.00
C PHE A 273 21.94 -0.04 8.05
N ASP A 274 21.61 0.36 9.29
CA ASP A 274 22.44 0.16 10.48
C ASP A 274 22.69 -1.34 10.71
N TYR A 275 21.65 -2.14 10.49
CA TYR A 275 21.64 -3.59 10.67
C TYR A 275 20.97 -4.30 9.48
N PRO A 276 21.45 -5.47 9.04
CA PRO A 276 20.75 -6.30 8.05
C PRO A 276 19.31 -6.65 8.46
N GLY A 277 19.07 -6.80 9.77
CA GLY A 277 17.74 -7.10 10.33
C GLY A 277 16.66 -6.05 10.02
N CYS A 278 17.03 -4.78 9.79
CA CYS A 278 16.10 -3.73 9.43
C CYS A 278 15.36 -4.03 8.10
N ALA A 279 16.09 -4.57 7.12
CA ALA A 279 15.51 -4.99 5.84
C ALA A 279 14.62 -6.23 6.00
N ARG A 280 14.96 -7.15 6.93
CA ARG A 280 14.24 -8.41 7.13
C ARG A 280 12.78 -8.21 7.48
N ALA A 281 12.45 -7.20 8.28
CA ALA A 281 11.06 -6.90 8.65
C ALA A 281 10.15 -6.70 7.41
N TYR A 282 10.63 -5.94 6.43
CA TYR A 282 9.91 -5.69 5.18
C TYR A 282 9.99 -6.88 4.22
N GLN A 283 11.12 -7.58 4.17
CA GLN A 283 11.28 -8.78 3.33
C GLN A 283 10.31 -9.88 3.75
N GLU A 284 10.22 -10.19 5.04
CA GLU A 284 9.30 -11.20 5.56
C GLU A 284 7.84 -10.76 5.42
N PHE A 285 7.55 -9.47 5.64
CA PHE A 285 6.22 -8.93 5.38
C PHE A 285 5.80 -9.11 3.91
N VAL A 286 6.65 -8.69 2.96
CA VAL A 286 6.33 -8.79 1.53
C VAL A 286 6.32 -10.26 1.07
N HIS A 287 7.18 -11.11 1.62
CA HIS A 287 7.12 -12.56 1.40
C HIS A 287 5.75 -13.12 1.82
N ALA A 288 5.23 -12.73 2.97
CA ALA A 288 3.88 -13.09 3.41
C ALA A 288 2.80 -12.53 2.47
N VAL A 289 2.91 -11.29 2.04
CA VAL A 289 1.99 -10.67 1.07
C VAL A 289 1.92 -11.43 -0.24
N VAL A 290 3.07 -11.85 -0.78
CA VAL A 290 3.16 -12.67 -2.00
C VAL A 290 2.52 -14.04 -1.78
N ALA A 291 2.87 -14.73 -0.69
CA ALA A 291 2.30 -16.04 -0.38
C ALA A 291 0.77 -15.98 -0.15
N TYR A 292 0.29 -14.90 0.48
CA TYR A 292 -1.14 -14.66 0.69
C TYR A 292 -1.88 -14.45 -0.63
N GLN A 293 -1.31 -13.67 -1.56
CA GLN A 293 -1.84 -13.52 -2.91
C GLN A 293 -1.89 -14.86 -3.65
N GLU A 294 -0.80 -15.63 -3.62
CA GLU A 294 -0.73 -16.94 -4.29
C GLU A 294 -1.81 -17.88 -3.75
N LYS A 295 -2.05 -17.89 -2.44
CA LYS A 295 -3.14 -18.65 -1.81
C LYS A 295 -4.52 -18.20 -2.28
N GLN A 296 -4.77 -16.90 -2.37
CA GLN A 296 -6.06 -16.41 -2.89
C GLN A 296 -6.27 -16.81 -4.35
N VAL A 297 -5.23 -16.70 -5.19
CA VAL A 297 -5.30 -17.11 -6.60
C VAL A 297 -5.50 -18.63 -6.72
N ALA A 298 -4.83 -19.43 -5.90
CA ALA A 298 -4.99 -20.89 -5.88
C ALA A 298 -6.38 -21.32 -5.36
N ALA A 299 -6.92 -20.61 -4.36
CA ALA A 299 -8.27 -20.84 -3.85
C ALA A 299 -9.33 -20.50 -4.91
N ALA A 300 -9.13 -19.40 -5.65
CA ALA A 300 -9.99 -19.02 -6.77
C ALA A 300 -9.88 -19.98 -7.97
N ALA A 301 -8.76 -20.70 -8.11
CA ALA A 301 -8.52 -21.67 -9.17
C ALA A 301 -8.94 -23.12 -8.84
N SER A 302 -9.30 -23.43 -7.58
CA SER A 302 -9.79 -24.76 -7.17
C SER A 302 -11.20 -25.04 -7.75
N PRO A 303 -11.55 -26.32 -8.04
CA PRO A 303 -12.72 -26.67 -8.85
C PRO A 303 -14.03 -26.57 -8.06
N ARG A 304 -14.48 -25.35 -7.77
CA ARG A 304 -15.91 -25.04 -7.54
C ARG A 304 -16.49 -24.01 -8.50
N SER A 305 -15.68 -23.47 -9.40
CA SER A 305 -16.12 -23.06 -10.72
C SER A 305 -14.92 -23.18 -11.65
N ALA A 306 -14.93 -24.18 -12.52
CA ALA A 306 -14.10 -24.13 -13.70
C ALA A 306 -14.64 -22.98 -14.55
N LEU A 307 -14.16 -21.75 -14.28
CA LEU A 307 -14.18 -20.70 -15.30
C LEU A 307 -13.55 -21.33 -16.54
N PRO A 308 -14.24 -21.34 -17.69
CA PRO A 308 -13.68 -21.94 -18.88
C PRO A 308 -12.31 -21.30 -19.11
N ALA A 309 -11.30 -22.15 -19.34
CA ALA A 309 -9.97 -21.73 -19.73
C ALA A 309 -10.10 -20.53 -20.67
N SER A 310 -9.35 -19.46 -20.37
CA SER A 310 -9.33 -18.22 -21.15
C SER A 310 -9.57 -18.54 -22.62
N PRO A 311 -10.60 -17.95 -23.26
CA PRO A 311 -11.10 -18.43 -24.55
C PRO A 311 -9.90 -18.57 -25.46
N LYS A 312 -9.61 -19.81 -25.88
CA LYS A 312 -8.47 -20.09 -26.76
C LYS A 312 -8.60 -19.13 -27.93
N LEU A 313 -7.70 -18.14 -27.99
CA LEU A 313 -7.72 -17.16 -29.07
C LEU A 313 -7.73 -17.97 -30.34
N ASN A 314 -8.72 -17.76 -31.22
CA ASN A 314 -8.69 -18.46 -32.49
C ASN A 314 -7.37 -18.12 -33.20
N LYS A 315 -6.93 -18.97 -34.13
CA LYS A 315 -5.63 -18.81 -34.79
C LYS A 315 -5.41 -17.40 -35.37
N GLU A 316 -6.50 -16.73 -35.76
CA GLU A 316 -6.48 -15.36 -36.27
C GLU A 316 -6.21 -14.32 -35.16
N MET A 317 -6.86 -14.44 -33.99
CA MET A 317 -6.59 -13.53 -32.87
C MET A 317 -5.21 -13.76 -32.24
N GLU A 318 -4.73 -15.00 -32.22
CA GLU A 318 -3.38 -15.31 -31.74
C GLU A 318 -2.31 -14.77 -32.70
N ARG A 319 -2.58 -14.81 -34.01
CA ARG A 319 -1.77 -14.15 -35.04
C ARG A 319 -1.75 -12.63 -34.85
N ARG A 320 -2.90 -11.99 -34.60
CA ARG A 320 -2.98 -10.54 -34.30
C ARG A 320 -2.22 -10.17 -33.03
N ARG A 321 -2.36 -10.94 -31.95
CA ARG A 321 -1.60 -10.74 -30.71
C ARG A 321 -0.09 -10.78 -30.96
N LYS A 322 0.41 -11.73 -31.76
CA LYS A 322 1.84 -11.83 -32.09
C LYS A 322 2.35 -10.66 -32.91
N VAL A 323 1.54 -10.16 -33.86
CA VAL A 323 1.86 -8.96 -34.65
C VAL A 323 1.95 -7.72 -33.77
N ILE A 324 0.98 -7.53 -32.87
CA ILE A 324 0.95 -6.41 -31.92
C ILE A 324 2.15 -6.47 -30.96
N PHE A 325 2.46 -7.63 -30.40
CA PHE A 325 3.59 -7.76 -29.49
C PHE A 325 4.92 -7.44 -30.18
N ARG A 326 5.07 -7.89 -31.43
CA ARG A 326 6.23 -7.60 -32.26
C ARG A 326 6.33 -6.11 -32.59
N SER A 327 5.22 -5.45 -32.86
CA SER A 327 5.20 -4.03 -33.18
C SER A 327 5.56 -3.13 -32.00
N PHE A 328 5.15 -3.50 -30.77
CA PHE A 328 5.63 -2.85 -29.55
C PHE A 328 7.12 -3.08 -29.29
N SER A 329 7.63 -4.30 -29.52
CA SER A 329 9.07 -4.56 -29.42
C SER A 329 9.86 -3.72 -30.44
N LEU A 330 9.35 -3.60 -31.67
CA LEU A 330 10.00 -2.80 -32.72
C LEU A 330 9.99 -1.30 -32.39
N ALA A 331 8.86 -0.78 -31.91
CA ALA A 331 8.74 0.61 -31.47
C ALA A 331 9.67 0.93 -30.30
N LYS A 332 9.82 -0.01 -29.34
CA LYS A 332 10.79 0.08 -28.25
C LYS A 332 12.23 0.12 -28.77
N ASP A 333 12.59 -0.76 -29.71
CA ASP A 333 13.94 -0.79 -30.29
C ASP A 333 14.24 0.47 -31.11
N MET A 334 13.27 1.03 -31.83
CA MET A 334 13.39 2.32 -32.53
C MET A 334 13.62 3.49 -31.56
N TYR A 335 12.91 3.46 -30.43
CA TYR A 335 13.06 4.48 -29.36
C TYR A 335 14.44 4.40 -28.71
N LEU A 336 14.93 3.19 -28.43
CA LEU A 336 16.25 2.96 -27.82
C LEU A 336 17.42 3.21 -28.79
N SER A 337 17.22 3.03 -30.10
CA SER A 337 18.25 3.26 -31.13
C SER A 337 18.27 4.69 -31.70
N GLY A 338 17.46 5.60 -31.16
CA GLY A 338 17.47 7.03 -31.54
C GLY A 338 17.04 7.31 -32.98
N GLY A 339 16.18 6.46 -33.55
CA GLY A 339 15.55 6.68 -34.86
C GLY A 339 16.47 6.50 -36.08
N ARG A 340 17.60 5.80 -35.97
CA ARG A 340 18.54 5.57 -37.08
C ARG A 340 18.42 4.19 -37.73
N THR A 341 17.20 3.72 -37.98
CA THR A 341 16.96 2.53 -38.81
C THR A 341 15.89 2.83 -39.83
N GLU A 342 16.24 2.78 -41.12
CA GLU A 342 15.27 2.73 -42.22
C GLU A 342 14.45 1.44 -42.05
N THR A 343 13.18 1.58 -41.69
CA THR A 343 12.28 0.46 -41.45
C THR A 343 11.90 -0.21 -42.78
N LYS A 344 11.93 -1.55 -42.82
CA LYS A 344 11.49 -2.29 -44.01
C LYS A 344 9.96 -2.19 -44.13
N PRO A 345 9.38 -2.24 -45.35
CA PRO A 345 7.92 -2.09 -45.55
C PRO A 345 7.04 -3.08 -44.78
N ALA A 346 7.57 -4.28 -44.48
CA ALA A 346 6.86 -5.29 -43.69
C ALA A 346 6.78 -4.94 -42.19
N GLU A 347 7.78 -4.23 -41.66
CA GLU A 347 7.84 -3.80 -40.26
C GLU A 347 6.95 -2.57 -40.01
N GLN A 348 6.74 -1.74 -41.04
CA GLN A 348 5.83 -0.60 -41.00
C GLN A 348 4.35 -1.05 -40.87
N ARG A 349 3.93 -2.07 -41.62
CA ARG A 349 2.57 -2.64 -41.52
C ARG A 349 2.26 -3.23 -40.14
N ASP A 350 3.26 -3.84 -39.50
CA ASP A 350 3.11 -4.39 -38.16
C ASP A 350 2.96 -3.26 -37.11
N LEU A 351 3.69 -2.14 -37.27
CA LEU A 351 3.53 -0.91 -36.48
C LEU A 351 2.13 -0.31 -36.60
N ASP A 352 1.61 -0.19 -37.83
CA ASP A 352 0.27 0.34 -38.10
C ASP A 352 -0.82 -0.53 -37.43
N ALA A 353 -0.68 -1.86 -37.49
CA ALA A 353 -1.61 -2.78 -36.83
C ALA A 353 -1.59 -2.66 -35.28
N GLY A 354 -0.45 -2.33 -34.68
CA GLY A 354 -0.35 -2.03 -33.24
C GLY A 354 -1.03 -0.72 -32.85
N ALA A 355 -0.91 0.31 -33.71
CA ALA A 355 -1.57 1.59 -33.53
C ALA A 355 -3.10 1.47 -33.66
N GLU A 356 -3.59 0.72 -34.64
CA GLU A 356 -5.02 0.46 -34.88
C GLU A 356 -5.66 -0.31 -33.70
N PHE A 357 -4.91 -1.22 -33.07
CA PHE A 357 -5.33 -1.91 -31.84
C PHE A 357 -5.45 -0.97 -30.62
N LEU A 358 -4.54 -0.01 -30.48
CA LEU A 358 -4.60 0.99 -29.41
C LEU A 358 -5.77 1.97 -29.60
N GLU A 359 -6.04 2.37 -30.83
CA GLU A 359 -7.18 3.24 -31.18
C GLU A 359 -8.53 2.57 -30.92
N SER A 360 -8.66 1.28 -31.24
CA SER A 360 -9.91 0.53 -31.02
C SER A 360 -10.27 0.31 -29.54
N ASN A 361 -9.29 0.32 -28.62
CA ASN A 361 -9.53 0.19 -27.18
C ASN A 361 -9.66 1.53 -26.42
N THR A 362 -9.30 2.66 -27.05
CA THR A 362 -9.35 3.99 -26.43
C THR A 362 -10.62 4.78 -26.79
N ALA A 363 -11.43 4.29 -27.74
CA ALA A 363 -12.58 5.01 -28.29
C ALA A 363 -13.88 4.97 -27.45
N SER A 364 -13.92 4.36 -26.26
CA SER A 364 -15.18 4.13 -25.50
C SER A 364 -15.29 4.78 -24.11
N LEU A 365 -14.43 5.74 -23.75
CA LEU A 365 -14.45 6.32 -22.38
C LEU A 365 -14.40 7.85 -22.25
N SER A 366 -14.70 8.67 -23.27
CA SER A 366 -14.39 10.11 -23.15
C SER A 366 -15.55 11.08 -22.88
N VAL A 367 -16.80 10.83 -23.27
CA VAL A 367 -17.81 11.93 -23.28
C VAL A 367 -18.40 12.26 -21.90
N GLN A 368 -18.60 11.28 -21.01
CA GLN A 368 -19.14 11.52 -19.66
C GLN A 368 -18.10 12.07 -18.67
N GLN A 369 -16.83 11.67 -18.81
CA GLN A 369 -15.72 12.20 -18.01
C GLN A 369 -15.38 13.64 -18.41
N GLU A 370 -15.53 13.98 -19.69
CA GLU A 370 -15.30 15.32 -20.25
C GLU A 370 -16.27 16.38 -19.70
N LYS A 371 -17.56 16.07 -19.51
CA LYS A 371 -18.53 17.00 -18.90
C LYS A 371 -18.22 17.31 -17.43
N ARG A 372 -17.78 16.30 -16.66
CA ARG A 372 -17.38 16.48 -15.25
C ARG A 372 -16.13 17.33 -15.11
N LEU A 373 -15.11 17.11 -15.94
CA LEU A 373 -13.87 17.88 -15.89
C LEU A 373 -14.07 19.36 -16.28
N LYS A 374 -14.93 19.63 -17.28
CA LYS A 374 -15.29 21.01 -17.68
C LYS A 374 -16.10 21.75 -16.61
N GLN A 375 -16.96 21.06 -15.85
CA GLN A 375 -17.70 21.69 -14.73
C GLN A 375 -16.83 21.96 -13.49
N MET A 376 -15.67 21.31 -13.37
CA MET A 376 -14.83 21.37 -12.16
C MET A 376 -13.63 22.33 -12.25
N GLY A 377 -13.46 23.09 -13.34
CA GLY A 377 -12.50 24.21 -13.40
C GLY A 377 -11.03 23.85 -13.18
N ALA A 378 -10.61 22.61 -13.51
CA ALA A 378 -9.26 22.14 -13.25
C ALA A 378 -8.23 22.74 -14.23
N THR A 379 -7.26 23.50 -13.70
CA THR A 379 -6.08 23.95 -14.44
C THR A 379 -5.03 22.83 -14.47
N VAL A 380 -4.84 22.19 -15.62
CA VAL A 380 -3.86 21.11 -15.79
C VAL A 380 -2.47 21.71 -16.08
N ARG A 381 -1.49 21.48 -15.19
CA ARG A 381 -0.08 21.71 -15.49
C ARG A 381 0.35 20.73 -16.61
N ASN A 382 1.13 21.23 -17.57
CA ASN A 382 1.44 20.61 -18.87
C ASN A 382 0.35 20.78 -19.95
N ALA A 383 -0.28 21.95 -19.98
CA ALA A 383 -1.24 22.34 -21.01
C ALA A 383 -0.72 22.14 -22.45
N SER A 384 0.57 22.26 -22.73
CA SER A 384 1.11 22.11 -24.09
C SER A 384 1.00 20.68 -24.65
N GLY A 385 1.24 19.65 -23.83
CA GLY A 385 1.10 18.24 -24.25
C GLY A 385 -0.36 17.82 -24.41
N TYR A 386 -1.22 18.24 -23.47
CA TYR A 386 -2.66 17.98 -23.51
C TYR A 386 -3.36 18.74 -24.66
N LEU A 387 -2.98 19.99 -24.91
CA LEU A 387 -3.48 20.79 -26.04
C LEU A 387 -3.02 20.23 -27.40
N ASN A 388 -1.81 19.67 -27.49
CA ASN A 388 -1.36 18.99 -28.71
C ASN A 388 -2.13 17.69 -28.95
N SER A 389 -2.43 16.92 -27.89
CA SER A 389 -3.26 15.72 -27.98
C SER A 389 -4.72 16.04 -28.33
N LEU A 390 -5.26 17.16 -27.84
CA LEU A 390 -6.58 17.67 -28.21
C LEU A 390 -6.63 18.12 -29.68
N LYS A 391 -5.62 18.86 -30.16
CA LYS A 391 -5.53 19.25 -31.59
C LYS A 391 -5.43 18.05 -32.53
N LEU A 392 -4.73 16.99 -32.11
CA LEU A 392 -4.67 15.72 -32.84
C LEU A 392 -6.04 15.01 -32.88
N ASN A 393 -6.83 15.12 -31.80
CA ASN A 393 -8.18 14.57 -31.75
C ASN A 393 -9.19 15.36 -32.58
N ASP A 394 -9.13 16.70 -32.58
CA ASP A 394 -9.97 17.54 -33.45
C ASP A 394 -9.67 17.29 -34.94
N GLY A 395 -8.40 17.06 -35.29
CA GLY A 395 -8.00 16.67 -36.64
C GLY A 395 -8.52 15.28 -37.04
N ARG A 396 -8.51 14.32 -36.10
CA ARG A 396 -9.09 12.98 -36.31
C ARG A 396 -10.61 13.00 -36.40
N GLU A 397 -11.28 13.82 -35.60
CA GLU A 397 -12.73 13.98 -35.67
C GLU A 397 -13.15 14.67 -36.98
N ALA A 398 -12.40 15.68 -37.43
CA ALA A 398 -12.62 16.32 -38.73
C ALA A 398 -12.40 15.34 -39.90
N ALA A 399 -11.35 14.51 -39.83
CA ALA A 399 -11.08 13.47 -40.82
C ALA A 399 -12.16 12.38 -40.82
N ALA A 400 -12.63 11.95 -39.65
CA ALA A 400 -13.72 10.99 -39.52
C ALA A 400 -15.04 11.55 -40.05
N ARG A 401 -15.35 12.84 -39.80
CA ARG A 401 -16.52 13.52 -40.35
C ARG A 401 -16.43 13.69 -41.87
N ALA A 402 -15.25 13.98 -42.42
CA ALA A 402 -15.03 14.04 -43.86
C ALA A 402 -15.21 12.67 -44.53
N LEU A 403 -14.64 11.62 -43.93
CA LEU A 403 -14.83 10.24 -44.37
C LEU A 403 -16.30 9.81 -44.32
N MET A 404 -17.00 10.10 -43.22
CA MET A 404 -18.43 9.78 -43.08
C MET A 404 -19.32 10.57 -44.04
N ALA A 405 -18.91 11.78 -44.45
CA ALA A 405 -19.63 12.58 -45.44
C ALA A 405 -19.52 12.02 -46.87
N GLU A 406 -18.47 11.26 -47.17
CA GLU A 406 -18.29 10.58 -48.46
C GLU A 406 -18.88 9.15 -48.50
N MET A 407 -19.34 8.64 -47.35
CA MET A 407 -19.94 7.31 -47.27
C MET A 407 -21.38 7.31 -47.77
N THR A 408 -21.74 6.26 -48.52
CA THR A 408 -23.13 6.04 -48.94
C THR A 408 -24.02 5.72 -47.74
N VAL A 409 -25.32 5.99 -47.86
CA VAL A 409 -26.31 5.72 -46.79
C VAL A 409 -26.29 4.25 -46.36
N GLY A 410 -26.01 3.32 -47.28
CA GLY A 410 -25.82 1.89 -46.96
C GLY A 410 -24.61 1.63 -46.06
N GLN A 411 -23.46 2.24 -46.37
CA GLN A 411 -22.25 2.09 -45.57
C GLN A 411 -22.35 2.77 -44.19
N LEU A 412 -23.08 3.88 -44.09
CA LEU A 412 -23.38 4.52 -42.80
C LEU A 412 -24.34 3.67 -41.96
N SER A 413 -25.31 3.01 -42.61
CA SER A 413 -26.23 2.07 -41.94
C SER A 413 -25.50 0.81 -41.45
N ASP A 414 -24.58 0.26 -42.22
CA ASP A 414 -23.76 -0.90 -41.81
C ASP A 414 -22.83 -0.53 -40.65
N LEU A 415 -22.23 0.66 -40.70
CA LEU A 415 -21.40 1.18 -39.61
C LEU A 415 -22.22 1.42 -38.34
N ALA A 416 -23.41 2.01 -38.45
CA ALA A 416 -24.32 2.19 -37.32
C ALA A 416 -24.82 0.85 -36.74
N SER A 417 -25.14 -0.13 -37.60
CA SER A 417 -25.53 -1.48 -37.22
C SER A 417 -24.39 -2.21 -36.51
N PHE A 418 -23.15 -2.05 -36.99
CA PHE A 418 -21.96 -2.59 -36.35
C PHE A 418 -21.77 -2.00 -34.94
N TYR A 419 -21.89 -0.68 -34.78
CA TYR A 419 -21.79 -0.04 -33.46
C TYR A 419 -22.93 -0.42 -32.52
N GLN A 420 -24.16 -0.56 -33.03
CA GLN A 420 -25.29 -1.06 -32.23
C GLN A 420 -25.07 -2.51 -31.80
N THR A 421 -24.54 -3.35 -32.69
CA THR A 421 -24.23 -4.76 -32.39
C THR A 421 -23.13 -4.86 -31.34
N MET A 422 -22.06 -4.07 -31.48
CA MET A 422 -20.98 -4.02 -30.48
C MET A 422 -21.45 -3.45 -29.14
N GLY A 423 -22.30 -2.42 -29.16
CA GLY A 423 -22.95 -1.90 -27.96
C GLY A 423 -23.80 -2.96 -27.27
N ARG A 424 -24.58 -3.73 -28.04
CA ARG A 424 -25.42 -4.82 -27.51
C ARG A 424 -24.58 -5.95 -26.94
N ILE A 425 -23.50 -6.36 -27.61
CA ILE A 425 -22.58 -7.40 -27.10
C ILE A 425 -21.92 -6.93 -25.79
N CYS A 426 -21.46 -5.69 -25.72
CA CYS A 426 -20.88 -5.14 -24.49
C CYS A 426 -21.91 -5.07 -23.35
N SER A 427 -23.15 -4.68 -23.65
CA SER A 427 -24.24 -4.65 -22.67
C SER A 427 -24.64 -6.05 -22.23
N GLU A 428 -24.75 -7.01 -23.14
CA GLU A 428 -25.04 -8.43 -22.84
C GLU A 428 -23.93 -9.07 -22.00
N VAL A 429 -22.66 -8.72 -22.24
CA VAL A 429 -21.53 -9.19 -21.41
C VAL A 429 -21.55 -8.55 -20.02
N LEU A 430 -21.95 -7.28 -19.92
CA LEU A 430 -22.12 -6.59 -18.64
C LEU A 430 -23.32 -7.14 -17.86
N ASP A 431 -24.45 -7.35 -18.53
CA ASP A 431 -25.68 -7.90 -17.95
C ASP A 431 -25.51 -9.38 -17.56
N ALA A 432 -24.80 -10.18 -18.35
CA ALA A 432 -24.44 -11.55 -17.98
C ALA A 432 -23.53 -11.59 -16.73
N LYS A 433 -22.62 -10.61 -16.60
CA LYS A 433 -21.81 -10.46 -15.37
C LYS A 433 -22.64 -9.98 -14.18
N LEU A 434 -23.61 -9.08 -14.39
CA LEU A 434 -24.52 -8.58 -13.35
C LEU A 434 -25.53 -9.66 -12.90
N GLN A 435 -26.02 -10.50 -13.80
CA GLN A 435 -26.91 -11.61 -13.46
C GLN A 435 -26.16 -12.77 -12.81
N ALA A 436 -24.91 -13.03 -13.21
CA ALA A 436 -24.03 -13.97 -12.51
C ALA A 436 -23.72 -13.53 -11.07
N LEU A 437 -23.80 -12.23 -10.77
CA LEU A 437 -23.68 -11.69 -9.41
C LEU A 437 -24.98 -11.82 -8.59
N HIS A 438 -26.16 -11.75 -9.22
CA HIS A 438 -27.47 -11.88 -8.54
C HIS A 438 -27.96 -13.34 -8.37
N LEU A 439 -27.37 -14.31 -9.08
CA LEU A 439 -27.68 -15.75 -8.91
C LEU A 439 -26.89 -16.41 -7.76
N HIS A 440 -26.12 -15.63 -7.01
CA HIS A 440 -25.34 -16.06 -5.84
C HIS A 440 -25.74 -15.36 -4.53
N GLU A 441 -26.88 -14.64 -4.51
CA GLU A 441 -27.69 -14.41 -3.30
C GLU A 441 -28.76 -15.51 -3.20
#